data_AF-A0A8D8JRH2-F1
#
_entry.id   AF-A0A8D8JRH2-F1
#
_cell.length_a   1.000
_cell.length_b   1.000
_cell.length_c   1.000
_cell.angle_alpha   90.00
_cell.angle_beta   90.00
_cell.angle_gamma   90.00
#
_symmetry.space_group_name_H-M   'P 1'
#
loop_
_entity.id
_entity.type
_entity.pdbx_description
1 polymer ?
#
loop_
_entity_poly.entity_id
_entity_poly.type
_entity_poly.pdbx_seq_one_letter_code
_entity_poly.pdbx_strand_id
1 'polypeptide(L)'
;MAQMVAMESIDLNDTTVTIPAELPEEQIHIETAEERYERLLRRAKTEDLSEVSGIGCLYQSGVDRLGRPVIVFCGKWFPAHNIDLEKALLYLIYLLDPIVKGDYVIAYFHTLTGSNNYPSLQWLKDVYSILPYKYKKNLKA
;
A
#
# COMPACT_ATOMS: atom_id res chain seq x y z
N MET A 1 27.74 -64.31 -43.87
CA MET A 1 28.84 -63.33 -43.80
C MET A 1 28.77 -62.42 -45.01
N ALA A 2 29.17 -61.17 -44.83
CA ALA A 2 29.19 -60.05 -45.77
C ALA A 2 27.86 -59.29 -45.99
N GLN A 3 27.94 -58.05 -45.52
CA GLN A 3 27.03 -56.92 -45.47
C GLN A 3 27.14 -56.13 -46.79
N MET A 4 26.16 -55.27 -47.13
CA MET A 4 26.38 -53.84 -47.43
C MET A 4 25.19 -53.17 -48.15
N VAL A 5 24.67 -52.15 -47.45
CA VAL A 5 24.24 -50.80 -47.89
C VAL A 5 23.04 -50.67 -48.85
N ALA A 6 21.94 -50.15 -48.32
CA ALA A 6 20.94 -49.40 -49.08
C ALA A 6 21.13 -47.90 -48.83
N MET A 7 21.10 -47.15 -49.93
CA MET A 7 21.32 -45.71 -50.07
C MET A 7 20.06 -44.91 -49.72
N GLU A 8 20.26 -43.67 -49.27
CA GLU A 8 19.29 -42.72 -48.70
C GLU A 8 18.04 -42.42 -49.52
N SER A 9 16.94 -42.24 -48.79
CA SER A 9 15.66 -41.66 -49.19
C SER A 9 15.69 -40.13 -49.12
N ILE A 10 15.13 -39.46 -50.13
CA ILE A 10 14.71 -38.05 -50.05
C ILE A 10 13.19 -38.05 -50.22
N ASP A 11 12.45 -37.67 -49.17
CA ASP A 11 11.05 -37.30 -49.29
C ASP A 11 10.86 -35.86 -48.82
N LEU A 12 10.43 -35.03 -49.76
CA LEU A 12 10.14 -33.60 -49.62
C LEU A 12 8.80 -33.43 -48.93
N ASN A 13 8.79 -33.23 -47.61
CA ASN A 13 7.59 -32.76 -46.89
C ASN A 13 7.95 -31.89 -45.67
N ASP A 14 8.96 -31.03 -45.82
CA ASP A 14 9.37 -30.07 -44.80
C ASP A 14 8.45 -28.85 -44.78
N THR A 15 7.40 -28.89 -43.96
CA THR A 15 6.89 -27.69 -43.27
C THR A 15 6.18 -28.15 -41.99
N THR A 16 6.95 -28.58 -41.00
CA THR A 16 6.42 -28.61 -39.63
C THR A 16 6.48 -27.19 -39.08
N VAL A 17 5.34 -26.49 -39.10
CA VAL A 17 5.18 -25.26 -38.33
C VAL A 17 5.33 -25.67 -36.86
N THR A 18 6.51 -25.42 -36.30
CA THR A 18 6.75 -25.55 -34.87
C THR A 18 5.95 -24.45 -34.20
N ILE A 19 4.76 -24.78 -33.71
CA ILE A 19 4.00 -23.94 -32.80
C ILE A 19 4.77 -23.99 -31.47
N PRO A 20 5.29 -22.87 -30.94
CA PRO A 20 5.76 -22.86 -29.56
C PRO A 20 4.52 -23.07 -28.69
N ALA A 21 4.36 -24.28 -28.17
CA ALA A 21 3.46 -24.53 -27.06
C ALA A 21 4.08 -23.86 -25.82
N GLU A 22 3.23 -23.12 -25.10
CA GLU A 22 3.51 -22.40 -23.84
C GLU A 22 3.76 -20.89 -24.02
N LEU A 23 2.64 -20.17 -24.15
CA LEU A 23 2.52 -18.81 -23.63
C LEU A 23 2.71 -18.88 -22.11
N PRO A 24 3.52 -18.01 -21.48
CA PRO A 24 3.65 -17.98 -20.04
C PRO A 24 2.27 -17.68 -19.45
N GLU A 25 1.80 -18.58 -18.57
CA GLU A 25 0.64 -18.33 -17.74
C GLU A 25 0.93 -17.06 -16.95
N GLU A 26 0.32 -15.94 -17.36
CA GLU A 26 0.23 -14.73 -16.55
C GLU A 26 -0.55 -15.11 -15.31
N GLN A 27 0.16 -15.61 -14.30
CA GLN A 27 -0.37 -15.81 -12.97
C GLN A 27 -0.83 -14.43 -12.50
N ILE A 28 -2.15 -14.22 -12.51
CA ILE A 28 -2.79 -13.08 -11.89
C ILE A 28 -2.49 -13.21 -10.40
N HIS A 29 -1.34 -12.70 -9.96
CA HIS A 29 -0.99 -12.61 -8.56
C HIS A 29 -1.96 -11.63 -7.93
N ILE A 30 -3.01 -12.14 -7.30
CA ILE A 30 -3.97 -11.33 -6.57
C ILE A 30 -3.22 -10.80 -5.35
N GLU A 31 -2.74 -9.57 -5.46
CA GLU A 31 -2.05 -8.88 -4.37
C GLU A 31 -2.95 -8.85 -3.13
N THR A 32 -2.47 -9.48 -2.06
CA THR A 32 -3.19 -9.51 -0.79
C THR A 32 -3.20 -8.12 -0.14
N ALA A 33 -4.18 -7.86 0.73
CA ALA A 33 -4.25 -6.59 1.46
C ALA A 33 -2.99 -6.33 2.31
N GLU A 34 -2.36 -7.40 2.81
CA GLU A 34 -1.13 -7.34 3.59
C GLU A 34 0.08 -6.96 2.73
N GLU A 35 0.26 -7.59 1.55
CA GLU A 35 1.30 -7.22 0.60
C GLU A 35 1.16 -5.76 0.14
N ARG A 36 -0.07 -5.33 -0.15
CA ARG A 36 -0.37 -3.94 -0.52
C ARG A 36 0.03 -2.97 0.60
N TYR A 37 -0.29 -3.30 1.84
CA TYR A 37 0.10 -2.50 2.99
C TYR A 37 1.63 -2.46 3.18
N GLU A 38 2.31 -3.60 3.06
CA GLU A 38 3.77 -3.65 3.16
C GLU A 38 4.46 -2.80 2.09
N ARG A 39 3.97 -2.83 0.85
CA ARG A 39 4.48 -1.99 -0.23
C ARG A 39 4.34 -0.51 0.11
N LEU A 40 3.19 -0.09 0.64
CA LEU A 40 2.96 1.27 1.09
C LEU A 40 3.86 1.65 2.26
N LEU A 41 4.05 0.75 3.23
CA LEU A 41 4.94 0.99 4.37
C LEU A 41 6.41 1.14 3.92
N ARG A 42 6.86 0.36 2.94
CA ARG A 42 8.20 0.51 2.35
C ARG A 42 8.34 1.87 1.67
N ARG A 43 7.37 2.26 0.84
CA ARG A 43 7.33 3.58 0.20
C ARG A 43 7.36 4.71 1.24
N ALA A 44 6.58 4.59 2.29
CA ALA A 44 6.50 5.59 3.36
C ALA A 44 7.84 5.79 4.11
N LYS A 45 8.74 4.80 4.10
CA LYS A 45 10.08 4.90 4.71
C LYS A 45 11.13 5.45 3.76
N THR A 46 10.92 5.34 2.45
CA THR A 46 11.88 5.76 1.42
C THR A 46 11.56 7.12 0.83
N GLU A 47 10.28 7.49 0.81
CA GLU A 47 9.78 8.71 0.17
C GLU A 47 9.94 9.92 1.11
N ASP A 48 10.17 11.09 0.54
CA ASP A 48 10.25 12.32 1.32
C ASP A 48 8.85 12.82 1.70
N LEU A 49 8.57 12.78 3.01
CA LEU A 49 7.30 13.17 3.62
C LEU A 49 7.43 14.49 4.41
N SER A 50 8.50 15.26 4.18
CA SER A 50 8.77 16.53 4.87
C SER A 50 7.64 17.56 4.68
N GLU A 51 7.03 17.58 3.50
CA GLU A 51 5.89 18.45 3.19
C GLU A 51 4.68 18.16 4.10
N VAL A 52 4.40 16.88 4.37
CA VAL A 52 3.26 16.47 5.19
C VAL A 52 3.59 16.57 6.68
N SER A 53 4.77 16.12 7.08
CA SER A 53 5.21 16.18 8.48
C SER A 53 5.37 17.62 8.97
N GLY A 54 5.83 18.53 8.12
CA GLY A 54 6.01 19.95 8.43
C GLY A 54 4.71 20.71 8.67
N ILE A 55 3.58 20.20 8.18
CA ILE A 55 2.26 20.79 8.40
C ILE A 55 1.80 20.62 9.86
N GLY A 56 2.26 19.58 10.55
CA GLY A 56 1.88 19.31 11.94
C GLY A 56 0.41 18.91 12.12
N CYS A 57 -0.28 18.48 11.05
CA CYS A 57 -1.67 18.03 11.15
C CYS A 57 -1.82 16.68 11.85
N LEU A 58 -0.75 15.88 11.92
CA LEU A 58 -0.74 14.56 12.55
C LEU A 58 0.58 14.36 13.30
N TYR A 59 0.51 14.10 14.60
CA TYR A 59 1.69 13.86 15.43
C TYR A 59 1.34 13.00 16.65
N GLN A 60 2.36 12.37 17.24
CA GLN A 60 2.23 11.66 18.51
C GLN A 60 2.35 12.65 19.68
N SER A 61 1.41 12.56 20.63
CA SER A 61 1.36 13.42 21.81
C SER A 61 1.29 12.57 23.08
N GLY A 62 2.45 12.22 23.64
CA GLY A 62 2.55 11.53 24.92
C GLY A 62 1.79 10.20 25.00
N VAL A 63 1.42 9.83 26.23
CA VAL A 63 0.70 8.60 26.56
C VAL A 63 -0.48 8.91 27.49
N ASP A 64 -1.56 8.16 27.34
CA ASP A 64 -2.72 8.20 28.22
C ASP A 64 -2.41 7.53 29.58
N ARG A 65 -3.32 7.62 30.55
CA ARG A 65 -3.23 7.05 31.91
C ARG A 65 -2.97 5.54 31.92
N LEU A 66 -3.35 4.84 30.86
CA LEU A 66 -3.12 3.40 30.67
C LEU A 66 -1.83 3.08 29.92
N GLY A 67 -0.95 4.07 29.68
CA GLY A 67 0.31 3.88 28.94
C GLY A 67 0.13 3.74 27.43
N ARG A 68 -1.06 4.06 26.90
CA ARG A 68 -1.39 3.98 25.47
C ARG A 68 -0.90 5.23 24.76
N PRO A 69 -0.13 5.16 23.66
CA PRO A 69 0.24 6.32 22.88
C PRO A 69 -0.98 7.07 22.35
N VAL A 70 -0.98 8.40 22.48
CA VAL A 70 -2.05 9.26 21.96
C VAL A 70 -1.57 9.95 20.69
N ILE A 71 -2.37 9.86 19.64
CA ILE A 71 -2.10 10.46 18.34
C ILE A 71 -3.05 11.62 18.14
N VAL A 72 -2.51 12.79 17.84
CA VAL A 72 -3.29 14.00 17.64
C VAL A 72 -3.42 14.26 16.15
N PHE A 73 -4.65 14.41 15.69
CA PHE A 73 -4.96 14.88 14.34
C PHE A 73 -5.66 16.24 14.41
N CYS A 74 -5.06 17.26 13.81
CA CYS A 74 -5.61 18.61 13.75
C CYS A 74 -6.18 18.88 12.35
N GLY A 75 -7.52 18.86 12.23
CA GLY A 75 -8.20 19.03 10.96
C GLY A 75 -7.94 20.39 10.29
N LYS A 76 -7.83 21.48 11.05
CA LYS A 76 -7.51 22.83 10.52
C LYS A 76 -6.28 22.83 9.63
N TRP A 77 -5.29 22.06 10.04
CA TRP A 77 -3.98 22.01 9.43
C TRP A 77 -3.95 21.00 8.28
N PHE A 78 -5.03 20.32 7.93
CA PHE A 78 -5.01 19.39 6.79
C PHE A 78 -5.50 20.12 5.52
N PRO A 79 -4.61 20.58 4.61
CA PRO A 79 -5.03 21.29 3.42
C PRO A 79 -5.35 20.28 2.31
N ALA A 80 -6.53 19.67 2.36
CA ALA A 80 -6.93 18.56 1.49
C ALA A 80 -6.80 18.84 -0.02
N HIS A 81 -6.84 20.11 -0.44
CA HIS A 81 -6.69 20.53 -1.84
C HIS A 81 -5.27 20.93 -2.25
N ASN A 82 -4.38 21.18 -1.29
CA ASN A 82 -3.01 21.65 -1.56
C ASN A 82 -1.94 20.62 -1.20
N ILE A 83 -2.31 19.54 -0.52
CA ILE A 83 -1.40 18.46 -0.14
C ILE A 83 -1.59 17.25 -1.06
N ASP A 84 -0.48 16.55 -1.28
CA ASP A 84 -0.53 15.22 -1.86
C ASP A 84 -1.17 14.23 -0.84
N LEU A 85 -2.38 13.77 -1.18
CA LEU A 85 -3.14 12.84 -0.36
C LEU A 85 -2.50 11.44 -0.27
N GLU A 86 -1.70 11.06 -1.27
CA GLU A 86 -0.94 9.81 -1.26
C GLU A 86 0.21 9.92 -0.25
N LYS A 87 0.98 11.01 -0.30
CA LYS A 87 2.00 11.27 0.73
C LYS A 87 1.39 11.39 2.13
N ALA A 88 0.19 11.97 2.25
CA ALA A 88 -0.51 12.04 3.53
C ALA A 88 -0.85 10.64 4.09
N LEU A 89 -1.30 9.72 3.22
CA LEU A 89 -1.53 8.32 3.58
C LEU A 89 -0.22 7.62 3.96
N LEU A 90 0.86 7.84 3.21
CA LEU A 90 2.17 7.28 3.54
C LEU A 90 2.66 7.75 4.91
N TYR A 91 2.56 9.05 5.20
CA TYR A 91 2.92 9.62 6.51
C TYR A 91 2.05 9.06 7.64
N LEU A 92 0.74 8.90 7.41
CA LEU A 92 -0.16 8.24 8.33
C LEU A 92 0.33 6.81 8.65
N ILE A 93 0.62 6.01 7.62
CA ILE A 93 1.11 4.63 7.77
C ILE A 93 2.46 4.61 8.52
N TYR A 94 3.40 5.47 8.12
CA TYR A 94 4.71 5.58 8.74
C TYR A 94 4.62 5.87 10.23
N LEU A 95 3.80 6.85 10.62
CA LEU A 95 3.63 7.23 12.01
C LEU A 95 2.94 6.11 12.79
N LEU A 96 1.83 5.56 12.27
CA LEU A 96 0.99 4.61 12.98
C LEU A 96 1.55 3.18 13.02
N ASP A 97 2.36 2.71 12.06
CA ASP A 97 2.85 1.32 12.01
C ASP A 97 3.48 0.81 13.32
N PRO A 98 4.37 1.55 14.02
CA PRO A 98 4.86 1.12 15.33
C PRO A 98 3.79 1.18 16.43
N ILE A 99 2.83 2.09 16.34
CA ILE A 99 1.80 2.34 17.36
C ILE A 99 0.70 1.30 17.31
N VAL A 100 0.23 0.93 16.12
CA VAL A 100 -0.86 -0.04 15.91
C VAL A 100 -0.48 -1.47 16.31
N LYS A 101 0.77 -1.72 16.73
CA LYS A 101 1.18 -2.98 17.36
C LYS A 101 0.57 -3.15 18.76
N GLY A 102 0.25 -2.04 19.42
CA GLY A 102 -0.41 -2.02 20.73
C GLY A 102 -1.65 -1.15 20.74
N ASP A 103 -2.31 -1.08 21.89
CA ASP A 103 -3.49 -0.25 22.08
C ASP A 103 -3.13 1.24 22.04
N TYR A 104 -3.86 2.03 21.26
CA TYR A 104 -3.58 3.44 21.04
C TYR A 104 -4.87 4.26 20.96
N VAL A 105 -4.74 5.58 21.12
CA VAL A 105 -5.89 6.51 21.06
C VAL A 105 -5.61 7.57 20.01
N ILE A 106 -6.63 7.98 19.26
CA ILE A 106 -6.55 9.14 18.36
C ILE A 106 -7.44 10.26 18.92
N ALA A 107 -6.85 11.43 19.15
CA ALA A 107 -7.54 12.67 19.44
C ALA A 107 -7.69 13.50 18.16
N TYR A 108 -8.92 13.62 17.67
CA TYR A 108 -9.24 14.41 16.48
C TYR A 108 -9.78 15.79 16.87
N PHE A 109 -9.10 16.84 16.40
CA PHE A 109 -9.50 18.24 16.61
C PHE A 109 -10.15 18.81 15.35
N HIS A 110 -11.43 19.12 15.46
CA HIS A 110 -12.26 19.67 14.37
C HIS A 110 -12.35 21.21 14.36
N THR A 111 -11.51 21.89 15.13
CA THR A 111 -11.60 23.34 15.27
C THR A 111 -11.25 24.04 13.95
N LEU A 112 -12.09 24.97 13.48
CA LEU A 112 -11.84 25.83 12.31
C LEU A 112 -11.61 25.06 10.99
N THR A 113 -12.13 23.85 10.84
CA THR A 113 -12.13 23.12 9.56
C THR A 113 -13.23 23.64 8.63
N GLY A 114 -12.87 24.01 7.41
CA GLY A 114 -13.81 24.35 6.33
C GLY A 114 -13.88 23.25 5.28
N SER A 115 -14.74 23.39 4.26
CA SER A 115 -14.87 22.44 3.14
C SER A 115 -13.53 22.12 2.47
N ASN A 116 -12.59 23.08 2.44
CA ASN A 116 -11.25 22.94 1.87
C ASN A 116 -10.30 22.03 2.68
N ASN A 117 -10.70 21.58 3.86
CA ASN A 117 -9.91 20.71 4.73
C ASN A 117 -10.36 19.25 4.69
N TYR A 118 -11.43 18.91 3.98
CA TYR A 118 -11.92 17.54 3.93
C TYR A 118 -11.40 16.86 2.67
N PRO A 119 -10.70 15.72 2.80
CA PRO A 119 -10.48 14.87 1.65
C PRO A 119 -11.83 14.33 1.14
N SER A 120 -11.86 13.90 -0.11
CA SER A 120 -13.07 13.31 -0.67
C SER A 120 -13.51 12.07 0.12
N LEU A 121 -14.82 11.83 0.21
CA LEU A 121 -15.35 10.64 0.86
C LEU A 121 -14.80 9.35 0.23
N GLN A 122 -14.56 9.38 -1.09
CA GLN A 122 -13.95 8.28 -1.82
C GLN A 122 -12.55 7.97 -1.28
N TRP A 123 -11.70 8.99 -1.13
CA TRP A 123 -10.36 8.81 -0.57
C TRP A 123 -10.42 8.22 0.85
N LEU A 124 -11.34 8.69 1.69
CA LEU A 124 -11.48 8.15 3.05
C LEU A 124 -11.85 6.66 3.06
N LYS A 125 -12.72 6.24 2.14
CA LYS A 125 -13.06 4.81 1.96
C LYS A 125 -11.85 4.01 1.48
N ASP A 126 -11.08 4.56 0.55
CA ASP A 126 -9.89 3.89 0.01
C ASP A 126 -8.84 3.69 1.12
N VAL A 127 -8.57 4.73 1.92
CA VAL A 127 -7.71 4.64 3.10
C VAL A 127 -8.21 3.56 4.07
N TYR A 128 -9.50 3.58 4.40
CA TYR A 128 -10.09 2.57 5.29
C TYR A 128 -9.95 1.14 4.75
N SER A 129 -10.04 0.95 3.42
CA SER A 129 -9.85 -0.35 2.78
C SER A 129 -8.38 -0.79 2.72
N ILE A 130 -7.43 0.14 2.73
CA ILE A 130 -5.99 -0.14 2.68
C ILE A 130 -5.46 -0.49 4.07
N LEU A 131 -5.99 0.15 5.12
CA LEU A 131 -5.53 -0.05 6.49
C LEU A 131 -5.90 -1.45 7.01
N PRO A 132 -4.91 -2.25 7.48
CA PRO A 132 -5.18 -3.57 8.00
C PRO A 132 -6.05 -3.55 9.26
N TYR A 133 -6.70 -4.67 9.56
CA TYR A 133 -7.62 -4.82 10.70
C TYR A 133 -7.02 -4.38 12.06
N LYS A 134 -5.70 -4.49 12.23
CA LYS A 134 -4.97 -4.06 13.44
C LYS A 134 -5.20 -2.58 13.80
N TYR A 135 -5.33 -1.70 12.80
CA TYR A 135 -5.61 -0.27 13.00
C TYR A 135 -6.93 -0.07 13.72
N LYS A 136 -7.97 -0.82 13.32
CA LYS A 136 -9.29 -0.73 13.93
C LYS A 136 -9.35 -1.43 15.29
N LYS A 137 -8.74 -2.61 15.42
CA LYS A 137 -8.80 -3.44 16.63
C LYS A 137 -8.14 -2.77 17.84
N ASN A 138 -7.00 -2.12 17.60
CA ASN A 138 -6.16 -1.58 18.66
C ASN A 138 -6.45 -0.10 18.94
N LEU A 139 -7.26 0.56 18.11
CA LEU A 139 -7.79 1.88 18.42
C LEU A 139 -8.76 1.80 19.60
N LYS A 140 -8.47 2.55 20.65
CA LYS A 140 -9.29 2.68 21.86
C LYS A 140 -9.84 4.09 22.00
N ALA A 141 -10.96 4.17 22.71
CA ALA A 141 -11.53 5.41 23.24
C ALA A 141 -11.17 5.57 24.72
#